data_AF-A0A889XLB0-F1
#
_entry.id   AF-A0A889XLB0-F1
#
_cell.length_a   1.000
_cell.length_b   1.000
_cell.length_c   1.000
_cell.angle_alpha   90.00
_cell.angle_beta   90.00
_cell.angle_gamma   90.00
#
_symmetry.space_group_name_H-M   'P 1'
#
loop_
_entity.id
_entity.type
_entity.pdbx_description
1 polymer ?
#
loop_
_entity_poly.entity_id
_entity_poly.type
_entity_poly.pdbx_seq_one_letter_code
_entity_poly.pdbx_strand_id
1 'polypeptide(L)'
;YYWAIGEAKLILMIDLVYPNYIEENLDNIYVYLAMYAWILFYDLYATIMYIAFVPLGPVFLIHACGQLELVETKIQQGLFLGSLEDTGRKLKEVAQQLQYVYCFVDQILDVFQVIYEFTLRGTTILLPVTVYEIIEALNKGDLPVEFISFIAGGLIISSSPCYYSDLLMENGEKSRIAMYSCGWESVPDRRIRSTISIIMLRAIQPVALRTLFRTVCLETLADVLQQSYALFNLMNSMWK
;
A
#
# COMPACT_ATOMS: atom_id res chain seq x y z
N TYR A 1 27.01 21.57 -14.10
CA TYR A 1 28.39 21.43 -13.57
C TYR A 1 29.41 21.42 -14.72
N TYR A 2 29.40 20.43 -15.62
CA TYR A 2 30.38 20.31 -16.72
C TYR A 2 30.36 21.47 -17.76
N TRP A 3 29.19 22.04 -18.05
CA TRP A 3 29.09 23.22 -18.92
C TRP A 3 29.79 24.48 -18.34
N ALA A 4 29.91 24.59 -17.02
CA ALA A 4 30.56 25.73 -16.36
C ALA A 4 32.10 25.62 -16.33
N ILE A 5 32.66 24.43 -16.63
CA ILE A 5 34.10 24.14 -16.55
C ILE A 5 34.76 24.19 -17.95
N GLY A 6 33.97 24.43 -19.01
CA GLY A 6 34.48 24.56 -20.39
C GLY A 6 34.77 23.23 -21.10
N GLU A 7 34.56 22.10 -20.44
CA GLU A 7 34.58 20.76 -21.06
C GLU A 7 33.15 20.25 -21.23
N ALA A 8 32.57 20.47 -22.41
CA ALA A 8 31.27 19.89 -22.77
C ALA A 8 31.42 18.38 -22.99
N LYS A 9 31.36 17.60 -21.91
CA LYS A 9 31.24 16.15 -21.97
C LYS A 9 29.76 15.76 -22.00
N LEU A 10 29.38 14.97 -22.99
CA LEU A 10 28.09 14.30 -23.06
C LEU A 10 28.12 13.19 -22.00
N ILE A 11 27.41 13.41 -20.90
CA ILE A 11 27.35 12.45 -19.79
C ILE A 11 25.92 11.92 -19.80
N LEU A 12 25.79 10.60 -19.95
CA LEU A 12 24.49 9.96 -19.80
C LEU A 12 24.00 10.11 -18.36
N MET A 13 22.69 10.23 -18.19
CA MET A 13 22.03 10.41 -16.88
C MET A 13 22.24 9.22 -15.93
N ILE A 14 22.65 8.06 -16.46
CA ILE A 14 22.95 6.86 -15.67
C ILE A 14 24.29 6.28 -16.19
N ASP A 15 25.29 6.25 -15.31
CA ASP A 15 26.58 5.58 -15.54
C ASP A 15 26.39 4.05 -15.46
N LEU A 16 25.79 3.48 -16.50
CA LEU A 16 25.73 2.02 -16.72
C LEU A 16 26.86 1.62 -17.67
N VAL A 17 27.47 0.45 -17.42
CA VAL A 17 28.34 -0.20 -18.40
C VAL A 17 27.46 -0.71 -19.54
N TYR A 18 27.49 -0.03 -20.68
CA TYR A 18 26.76 -0.43 -21.87
C TYR A 18 27.52 -1.52 -22.63
N PRO A 19 26.85 -2.36 -23.44
CA PRO A 19 27.54 -3.31 -24.30
C PRO A 19 28.59 -2.61 -25.18
N ASN A 20 29.77 -3.23 -25.34
CA ASN A 20 30.96 -2.63 -25.98
C ASN A 20 30.69 -1.87 -27.29
N TYR A 21 29.75 -2.34 -28.12
CA TYR A 21 29.36 -1.70 -29.39
C TYR A 21 28.78 -0.28 -29.21
N ILE A 22 28.10 -0.03 -28.10
CA ILE A 22 27.48 1.25 -27.77
C ILE A 22 28.50 2.13 -27.06
N GLU A 23 29.29 1.56 -26.16
CA GLU A 23 30.30 2.27 -25.37
C GLU A 23 31.41 2.87 -26.24
N GLU A 24 31.85 2.15 -27.29
CA GLU A 24 32.83 2.64 -28.27
C GLU A 24 32.32 3.80 -29.15
N ASN A 25 31.00 4.02 -29.19
CA ASN A 25 30.37 5.00 -30.08
C ASN A 25 29.57 6.09 -29.31
N LEU A 26 29.80 6.20 -27.99
CA LEU A 26 29.14 7.19 -27.11
C LEU A 26 29.44 8.65 -27.49
N ASP A 27 30.62 8.90 -28.07
CA ASP A 27 31.03 10.22 -28.56
C ASP A 27 30.22 10.68 -29.79
N ASN A 28 29.51 9.75 -30.44
CA ASN A 28 28.67 10.03 -31.59
C ASN A 28 27.31 10.59 -31.15
N ILE A 29 27.05 11.85 -31.52
CA ILE A 29 25.83 12.58 -31.14
C ILE A 29 24.53 11.85 -31.50
N TYR A 30 24.50 11.08 -32.58
CA TYR A 30 23.32 10.33 -33.00
C TYR A 30 23.03 9.13 -32.09
N VAL A 31 24.09 8.43 -31.64
CA VAL A 31 23.97 7.29 -30.72
C VAL A 31 23.53 7.78 -29.35
N TYR A 32 24.13 8.88 -28.87
CA TYR A 32 23.74 9.54 -27.62
C TYR A 32 22.26 9.97 -27.63
N LEU A 33 21.80 10.66 -28.68
CA LEU A 33 20.41 11.09 -28.80
C LEU A 33 19.42 9.92 -28.87
N ALA A 34 19.78 8.85 -29.59
CA ALA A 34 18.94 7.66 -29.68
C ALA A 34 18.81 6.94 -28.33
N MET A 35 19.92 6.77 -27.60
CA MET A 35 19.90 6.19 -26.26
C MET A 35 19.12 7.06 -25.27
N TYR A 36 19.32 8.38 -25.32
CA TYR A 36 18.59 9.31 -24.48
C TYR A 36 17.08 9.24 -24.73
N ALA A 37 16.66 9.22 -26.00
CA ALA A 37 15.25 9.04 -26.36
C ALA A 37 14.68 7.70 -25.89
N TRP A 38 15.46 6.62 -25.96
CA TRP A 38 15.06 5.30 -25.48
C TRP A 38 14.89 5.26 -23.95
N ILE A 39 15.86 5.81 -23.21
CA ILE A 39 15.81 5.89 -21.75
C ILE A 39 14.60 6.74 -21.31
N LEU A 40 14.38 7.90 -21.95
CA LEU A 40 13.21 8.73 -21.67
C LEU A 40 11.90 8.00 -21.96
N PHE A 41 11.80 7.28 -23.08
CA PHE A 41 10.61 6.50 -23.39
C PHE A 41 10.35 5.41 -22.35
N TYR A 42 11.40 4.69 -21.94
CA TYR A 42 11.31 3.66 -20.91
C TYR A 42 10.89 4.26 -19.55
N ASP A 43 11.48 5.39 -19.15
CA ASP A 43 11.17 6.07 -17.89
C ASP A 43 9.73 6.58 -17.86
N LEU A 44 9.26 7.20 -18.95
CA LEU A 44 7.86 7.62 -19.09
C LEU A 44 6.91 6.43 -19.02
N TYR A 45 7.23 5.33 -19.68
CA TYR A 45 6.43 4.11 -19.63
C TYR A 45 6.38 3.51 -18.22
N ALA A 46 7.53 3.39 -17.56
CA ALA A 46 7.65 2.85 -16.21
C ALA A 46 6.89 3.72 -15.20
N THR A 47 7.09 5.04 -15.23
CA THR A 47 6.40 5.98 -14.32
C THR A 47 4.88 5.91 -14.48
N ILE A 48 4.36 5.86 -15.71
CA ILE A 48 2.91 5.67 -15.94
C ILE A 48 2.42 4.35 -15.35
N MET A 49 3.15 3.26 -15.56
CA MET A 49 2.79 1.94 -15.01
C MET A 49 2.78 1.98 -13.47
N TYR A 50 3.78 2.59 -12.84
CA TYR A 50 3.87 2.73 -11.39
C TYR A 50 2.72 3.57 -10.83
N ILE A 51 2.42 4.72 -11.45
CA ILE A 51 1.32 5.61 -11.03
C ILE A 51 -0.03 4.91 -11.18
N ALA A 52 -0.21 4.02 -12.15
CA ALA A 52 -1.44 3.27 -12.31
C ALA A 52 -1.57 2.11 -11.31
N PHE A 53 -0.49 1.37 -11.07
CA PHE A 53 -0.54 0.12 -10.30
C PHE A 53 -0.45 0.31 -8.79
N VAL A 54 0.47 1.16 -8.32
CA VAL A 54 0.72 1.38 -6.89
C VAL A 54 -0.53 1.84 -6.11
N PRO A 55 -1.32 2.82 -6.58
CA PRO A 55 -2.49 3.26 -5.83
C PRO A 55 -3.69 2.32 -5.98
N LEU A 56 -3.68 1.37 -6.93
CA LEU A 56 -4.83 0.53 -7.24
C LEU A 56 -5.28 -0.31 -6.02
N GLY A 57 -4.32 -0.91 -5.32
CA GLY A 57 -4.59 -1.66 -4.09
C GLY A 57 -5.20 -0.79 -2.97
N PRO A 58 -4.55 0.33 -2.57
CA PRO A 58 -5.14 1.33 -1.68
C PRO A 58 -6.54 1.80 -2.07
N VAL A 59 -6.79 2.10 -3.35
CA VAL A 59 -8.10 2.55 -3.85
C VAL A 59 -9.18 1.50 -3.60
N PHE A 60 -8.87 0.22 -3.83
CA PHE A 60 -9.82 -0.86 -3.53
C PHE A 60 -10.08 -1.03 -2.04
N LEU A 61 -9.06 -0.86 -1.19
CA LEU A 61 -9.24 -0.88 0.27
C LEU A 61 -10.11 0.27 0.75
N ILE A 62 -9.89 1.48 0.26
CA ILE A 62 -10.73 2.66 0.55
C ILE A 62 -12.16 2.42 0.07
N HIS A 63 -12.34 1.84 -1.11
CA HIS A 63 -13.67 1.48 -1.60
C HIS A 63 -14.36 0.49 -0.64
N ALA A 64 -13.66 -0.54 -0.17
CA ALA A 64 -14.20 -1.48 0.82
C ALA A 64 -14.55 -0.78 2.15
N CYS A 65 -13.69 0.10 2.65
CA CYS A 65 -13.96 0.96 3.81
C CYS A 65 -15.25 1.77 3.64
N GLY A 66 -15.42 2.44 2.50
CA GLY A 66 -16.61 3.24 2.21
C GLY A 66 -17.88 2.39 2.16
N GLN A 67 -17.82 1.16 1.65
CA GLN A 67 -18.97 0.24 1.68
C GLN A 67 -19.34 -0.19 3.11
N LEU A 68 -18.35 -0.37 4.00
CA LEU A 68 -18.62 -0.67 5.41
C LEU A 68 -19.26 0.51 6.15
N GLU A 69 -18.80 1.72 5.88
CA GLU A 69 -19.36 2.96 6.45
C GLU A 69 -20.79 3.22 5.97
N LEU A 70 -21.08 2.91 4.70
CA LEU A 70 -22.44 2.95 4.16
C LEU A 70 -23.36 1.93 4.88
N VAL A 71 -22.86 0.73 5.17
CA VAL A 71 -23.62 -0.27 5.93
C VAL A 71 -23.87 0.23 7.35
N GLU A 72 -22.85 0.76 8.03
CA GLU A 72 -22.98 1.36 9.36
C GLU A 72 -24.06 2.45 9.37
N THR A 73 -24.00 3.37 8.42
CA THR A 73 -24.95 4.48 8.29
C THR A 73 -26.38 3.97 8.10
N LYS A 74 -26.58 2.93 7.25
CA LYS A 74 -27.91 2.32 7.05
C LYS A 74 -28.46 1.67 8.31
N ILE A 75 -27.60 1.06 9.12
CA ILE A 75 -27.98 0.42 10.38
C ILE A 75 -28.41 1.49 11.38
N GLN A 76 -27.61 2.56 11.54
CA GLN A 76 -27.86 3.65 12.48
C GLN A 76 -29.09 4.49 12.11
N GLN A 77 -29.28 4.81 10.82
CA GLN A 77 -30.34 5.71 10.36
C GLN A 77 -31.75 5.10 10.32
N GLY A 78 -31.91 3.80 10.61
CA GLY A 78 -33.23 3.23 10.87
C GLY A 78 -33.47 1.85 10.28
N LEU A 79 -32.74 0.86 10.82
CA LEU A 79 -33.03 -0.57 10.58
C LEU A 79 -34.44 -0.96 11.09
N PHE A 80 -34.91 -0.32 12.18
CA PHE A 80 -36.15 -0.68 12.88
C PHE A 80 -37.27 0.38 12.86
N LEU A 81 -37.13 1.46 12.10
CA LEU A 81 -38.15 2.52 12.01
C LEU A 81 -39.35 2.18 11.09
N GLY A 82 -39.35 1.02 10.44
CA GLY A 82 -40.37 0.62 9.46
C GLY A 82 -41.24 -0.56 9.90
N SER A 83 -42.05 -1.09 8.98
CA SER A 83 -42.79 -2.34 9.21
C SER A 83 -41.83 -3.54 9.38
N LEU A 84 -42.28 -4.63 10.01
CA LEU A 84 -41.48 -5.85 10.17
C LEU A 84 -40.98 -6.41 8.82
N GLU A 85 -41.79 -6.29 7.77
CA GLU A 85 -41.45 -6.73 6.42
C GLU A 85 -40.36 -5.84 5.79
N ASP A 86 -40.43 -4.53 6.03
CA ASP A 86 -39.39 -3.58 5.61
C ASP A 86 -38.07 -3.79 6.35
N THR A 87 -38.12 -4.10 7.64
CA THR A 87 -36.93 -4.45 8.44
C THR A 87 -36.28 -5.73 7.92
N GLY A 88 -37.08 -6.76 7.62
CA GLY A 88 -36.56 -8.00 7.02
C GLY A 88 -35.86 -7.76 5.67
N ARG A 89 -36.43 -6.90 4.82
CA ARG A 89 -35.83 -6.52 3.53
C ARG A 89 -34.53 -5.73 3.71
N LYS A 90 -34.53 -4.69 4.56
CA LYS A 90 -33.33 -3.89 4.88
C LYS A 90 -32.20 -4.74 5.47
N LEU A 91 -32.54 -5.68 6.35
CA LEU A 91 -31.57 -6.58 6.95
C LEU A 91 -30.95 -7.52 5.90
N LYS A 92 -31.76 -8.03 4.98
CA LYS A 92 -31.27 -8.85 3.86
C LYS A 92 -30.33 -8.05 2.96
N GLU A 93 -30.66 -6.80 2.65
CA GLU A 93 -29.79 -5.90 1.88
C GLU A 93 -28.45 -5.67 2.59
N VAL A 94 -28.46 -5.37 3.89
CA VAL A 94 -27.25 -5.21 4.70
C VAL A 94 -26.40 -6.48 4.70
N ALA A 95 -27.03 -7.65 4.88
CA ALA A 95 -26.32 -8.93 4.86
C ALA A 95 -25.65 -9.20 3.50
N GLN A 96 -26.35 -8.91 2.40
CA GLN A 96 -25.81 -9.06 1.05
C GLN A 96 -24.65 -8.10 0.79
N GLN A 97 -24.76 -6.85 1.24
CA GLN A 97 -23.69 -5.86 1.12
C GLN A 97 -22.45 -6.27 1.92
N LEU A 98 -22.61 -6.71 3.18
CA LEU A 98 -21.50 -7.21 3.99
C LEU A 98 -20.82 -8.42 3.33
N GLN A 99 -21.61 -9.38 2.83
CA GLN A 99 -21.07 -10.54 2.12
C GLN A 99 -20.29 -10.14 0.86
N TYR A 100 -20.80 -9.17 0.10
CA TYR A 100 -20.09 -8.63 -1.07
C TYR A 100 -18.76 -7.99 -0.66
N VAL A 101 -18.74 -7.17 0.38
CA VAL A 101 -17.51 -6.54 0.88
C VAL A 101 -16.49 -7.58 1.33
N TYR A 102 -16.91 -8.60 2.08
CA TYR A 102 -15.99 -9.66 2.51
C TYR A 102 -15.41 -10.42 1.32
N CYS A 103 -16.24 -10.79 0.34
CA CYS A 103 -15.76 -11.46 -0.87
C CYS A 103 -14.82 -10.58 -1.69
N PHE A 104 -15.09 -9.27 -1.76
CA PHE A 104 -14.26 -8.30 -2.46
C PHE A 104 -12.89 -8.13 -1.77
N VAL A 105 -12.87 -8.02 -0.45
CA VAL A 105 -11.62 -7.94 0.33
C VAL A 105 -10.80 -9.22 0.19
N ASP A 106 -11.44 -10.39 0.21
CA ASP A 106 -10.76 -11.68 0.02
C ASP A 106 -10.07 -11.77 -1.35
N GLN A 107 -10.73 -11.28 -2.41
CA GLN A 107 -10.15 -11.19 -3.75
C GLN A 107 -8.97 -10.20 -3.83
N ILE A 108 -9.09 -9.03 -3.19
CA ILE A 108 -7.98 -8.06 -3.12
C ILE A 108 -6.80 -8.70 -2.41
N LEU A 109 -7.05 -9.42 -1.32
CA LEU A 109 -6.00 -10.08 -0.56
C LEU A 109 -5.25 -11.07 -1.43
N ASP A 110 -5.94 -11.99 -2.11
CA ASP A 110 -5.32 -13.02 -2.95
C ASP A 110 -4.44 -12.41 -4.07
N VAL A 111 -4.90 -11.32 -4.69
CA VAL A 111 -4.16 -10.65 -5.78
C VAL A 111 -2.94 -9.85 -5.27
N PHE A 112 -3.08 -9.10 -4.18
CA PHE A 112 -2.04 -8.16 -3.72
C PHE A 112 -1.11 -8.73 -2.64
N GLN A 113 -1.44 -9.88 -2.05
CA GLN A 113 -0.69 -10.48 -0.95
C GLN A 113 0.80 -10.68 -1.25
N VAL A 114 1.13 -11.25 -2.41
CA VAL A 114 2.52 -11.51 -2.80
C VAL A 114 3.28 -10.19 -3.03
N ILE A 115 2.63 -9.22 -3.67
CA ILE A 115 3.25 -7.93 -4.01
C ILE A 115 3.55 -7.12 -2.75
N TYR A 116 2.60 -7.04 -1.81
CA TYR A 116 2.82 -6.32 -0.56
C TYR A 116 3.86 -6.98 0.32
N GLU A 117 3.89 -8.31 0.36
CA GLU A 117 4.93 -9.02 1.09
C GLU A 117 6.33 -8.74 0.51
N PHE A 118 6.47 -8.82 -0.81
CA PHE A 118 7.72 -8.50 -1.49
C PHE A 118 8.13 -7.05 -1.24
N THR A 119 7.17 -6.13 -1.28
CA THR A 119 7.40 -4.70 -1.02
C THR A 119 7.91 -4.46 0.41
N LEU A 120 7.28 -5.05 1.43
CA LEU A 120 7.69 -4.88 2.84
C LEU A 120 9.06 -5.51 3.13
N ARG A 121 9.33 -6.71 2.59
CA ARG A 121 10.66 -7.34 2.74
C ARG A 121 11.73 -6.58 1.95
N GLY A 122 11.38 -6.09 0.76
CA GLY A 122 12.25 -5.28 -0.09
C GLY A 122 12.64 -3.97 0.61
N THR A 123 11.68 -3.25 1.19
CA THR A 123 12.00 -2.02 1.95
C THR A 123 12.84 -2.30 3.18
N THR A 124 12.67 -3.46 3.84
CA THR A 124 13.51 -3.85 4.99
C THR A 124 15.01 -3.85 4.64
N ILE A 125 15.36 -4.30 3.44
CA ILE A 125 16.74 -4.42 2.94
C ILE A 125 17.21 -3.11 2.26
N LEU A 126 16.32 -2.47 1.48
CA LEU A 126 16.68 -1.28 0.70
C LEU A 126 16.91 -0.04 1.58
N LEU A 127 16.13 0.10 2.66
CA LEU A 127 16.22 1.24 3.57
C LEU A 127 17.60 1.39 4.25
N PRO A 128 18.22 0.36 4.86
CA PRO A 128 19.55 0.49 5.45
C PRO A 128 20.64 0.78 4.41
N VAL A 129 20.54 0.24 3.19
CA VAL A 129 21.50 0.50 2.10
C VAL A 129 21.46 1.97 1.66
N THR A 130 20.26 2.49 1.38
CA THR A 130 20.10 3.89 0.98
C THR A 130 20.50 4.87 2.08
N VAL A 131 20.23 4.55 3.36
CA VAL A 131 20.71 5.35 4.50
C VAL A 131 22.23 5.35 4.59
N TYR A 132 22.89 4.21 4.32
CA TYR A 132 24.35 4.13 4.29
C TYR A 132 24.95 5.02 3.19
N GLU A 133 24.41 4.94 1.97
CA GLU A 133 24.86 5.76 0.84
C GLU A 133 24.72 7.26 1.13
N ILE A 134 23.64 7.68 1.81
CA ILE A 134 23.46 9.06 2.25
C ILE A 134 24.57 9.50 3.22
N ILE A 135 24.93 8.65 4.18
CA ILE A 135 25.99 8.97 5.16
C ILE A 135 27.34 9.08 4.46
N GLU A 136 27.64 8.19 3.52
CA GLU A 136 28.88 8.24 2.75
C GLU A 136 28.97 9.51 1.88
N ALA A 137 27.88 9.88 1.20
CA ALA A 137 27.81 11.09 0.40
C ALA A 137 27.93 12.36 1.26
N LEU A 138 27.27 12.39 2.42
CA LEU A 138 27.38 13.50 3.38
C LEU A 138 28.81 13.64 3.92
N ASN A 139 29.50 12.54 4.19
CA ASN A 139 30.91 12.57 4.61
C ASN A 139 31.84 13.12 3.51
N LYS A 140 31.47 12.96 2.23
CA LYS A 140 32.17 13.53 1.06
C LYS A 140 31.80 14.99 0.79
N GLY A 141 30.79 15.53 1.47
CA GLY A 141 30.33 16.92 1.33
C GLY A 141 29.26 17.13 0.24
N ASP A 142 28.75 16.06 -0.36
CA ASP A 142 27.70 16.11 -1.37
C ASP A 142 26.31 15.90 -0.73
N LEU A 143 25.30 16.59 -1.26
CA LEU A 143 23.88 16.38 -0.89
C LEU A 143 23.21 15.48 -1.93
N PRO A 144 23.05 14.17 -1.68
CA PRO A 144 22.40 13.30 -2.64
C PRO A 144 20.87 13.40 -2.53
N VAL A 145 20.30 14.37 -3.25
CA VAL A 145 18.84 14.55 -3.32
C VAL A 145 18.13 13.29 -3.85
N GLU A 146 18.82 12.53 -4.72
CA GLU A 146 18.34 11.28 -5.30
C GLU A 146 18.05 10.21 -4.22
N PHE A 147 19.01 9.93 -3.33
CA PHE A 147 18.83 8.92 -2.27
C PHE A 147 17.75 9.32 -1.25
N ILE A 148 17.60 10.61 -0.97
CA ILE A 148 16.51 11.12 -0.11
C ILE A 148 15.15 10.83 -0.74
N SER A 149 15.02 11.03 -2.07
CA SER A 149 13.79 10.72 -2.80
C SER A 149 13.45 9.23 -2.79
N PHE A 150 14.46 8.35 -2.86
CA PHE A 150 14.27 6.89 -2.76
C PHE A 150 13.76 6.47 -1.38
N ILE A 151 14.31 7.03 -0.30
CA ILE A 151 13.83 6.74 1.06
C ILE A 151 12.38 7.21 1.23
N ALA A 152 12.08 8.43 0.81
CA ALA A 152 10.72 8.96 0.89
C ALA A 152 9.72 8.11 0.09
N GLY A 153 10.09 7.73 -1.14
CA GLY A 153 9.29 6.86 -1.99
C GLY A 153 9.08 5.47 -1.37
N GLY A 154 10.13 4.84 -0.88
CA GLY A 154 10.07 3.53 -0.23
C GLY A 154 9.19 3.54 1.03
N LEU A 155 9.29 4.59 1.84
CA LEU A 155 8.42 4.78 3.01
C LEU A 155 6.96 4.98 2.60
N ILE A 156 6.66 5.78 1.59
CA ILE A 156 5.29 6.00 1.11
C ILE A 156 4.69 4.70 0.58
N ILE A 157 5.44 3.98 -0.26
CA ILE A 157 4.97 2.73 -0.88
C ILE A 157 4.73 1.63 0.16
N SER A 158 5.56 1.53 1.21
CA SER A 158 5.38 0.56 2.28
C SER A 158 4.34 0.98 3.32
N SER A 159 4.23 2.27 3.64
CA SER A 159 3.26 2.77 4.63
C SER A 159 1.84 2.80 4.11
N SER A 160 1.63 3.08 2.83
CA SER A 160 0.29 3.15 2.22
C SER A 160 -0.55 1.88 2.46
N PRO A 161 -0.11 0.67 2.06
CA PRO A 161 -0.90 -0.54 2.28
C PRO A 161 -1.09 -0.86 3.77
N CYS A 162 -0.10 -0.60 4.62
CA CYS A 162 -0.20 -0.80 6.06
C CYS A 162 -1.24 0.13 6.69
N TYR A 163 -1.27 1.40 6.29
CA TYR A 163 -2.24 2.39 6.77
C TYR A 163 -3.66 2.05 6.34
N TYR A 164 -3.88 1.76 5.05
CA TYR A 164 -5.23 1.45 4.55
C TYR A 164 -5.76 0.10 5.04
N SER A 165 -4.87 -0.87 5.27
CA SER A 165 -5.26 -2.13 5.90
C SER A 165 -5.74 -1.93 7.34
N ASP A 166 -5.03 -1.10 8.12
CA ASP A 166 -5.42 -0.78 9.49
C ASP A 166 -6.74 -0.02 9.54
N LEU A 167 -6.93 0.94 8.63
CA LEU A 167 -8.18 1.67 8.46
C LEU A 167 -9.36 0.73 8.10
N LEU A 168 -9.11 -0.29 7.28
CA LEU A 168 -10.12 -1.30 6.95
C LEU A 168 -10.51 -2.14 8.17
N MET A 169 -9.53 -2.52 8.99
CA MET A 169 -9.77 -3.22 10.26
C MET A 169 -10.59 -2.37 11.22
N GLU A 170 -10.24 -1.09 11.37
CA GLU A 170 -10.96 -0.15 12.23
C GLU A 170 -12.42 0.05 11.76
N ASN A 171 -12.63 0.25 10.46
CA ASN A 171 -13.97 0.42 9.90
C ASN A 171 -14.82 -0.87 9.99
N GLY A 172 -14.19 -2.03 9.84
CA GLY A 172 -14.85 -3.31 10.09
C GLY A 172 -15.35 -3.44 11.53
N GLU A 173 -14.53 -3.02 12.49
CA GLU A 173 -14.87 -3.02 13.91
C GLU A 173 -15.99 -2.01 14.25
N LYS A 174 -15.94 -0.79 13.70
CA LYS A 174 -17.01 0.20 13.85
C LYS A 174 -18.34 -0.32 13.31
N SER A 175 -18.34 -0.91 12.12
CA SER A 175 -19.52 -1.52 11.52
C SER A 175 -20.09 -2.65 12.41
N ARG A 176 -19.23 -3.47 13.02
CA ARG A 176 -19.62 -4.51 13.98
C ARG A 176 -20.26 -3.91 15.24
N ILE A 177 -19.69 -2.86 15.81
CA ILE A 177 -20.23 -2.18 16.99
C ILE A 177 -21.59 -1.54 16.67
N ALA A 178 -21.73 -0.91 15.50
CA ALA A 178 -22.99 -0.33 15.04
C ALA A 178 -24.08 -1.40 14.84
N MET A 179 -23.73 -2.57 14.28
CA MET A 179 -24.64 -3.71 14.23
C MET A 179 -25.04 -4.18 15.62
N TYR A 180 -24.12 -4.22 16.58
CA TYR A 180 -24.42 -4.61 17.95
C TYR A 180 -25.38 -3.63 18.64
N SER A 181 -25.14 -2.33 18.47
CA SER A 181 -25.88 -1.24 19.14
C SER A 181 -27.19 -0.86 18.49
N CYS A 182 -27.60 -1.50 17.38
CA CYS A 182 -28.80 -1.10 16.63
C CYS A 182 -30.14 -1.32 17.35
N GLY A 183 -30.16 -1.89 18.56
CA GLY A 183 -31.38 -2.10 19.35
C GLY A 183 -32.19 -3.34 18.92
N TRP A 184 -31.55 -4.29 18.22
CA TRP A 184 -32.15 -5.55 17.74
C TRP A 184 -32.82 -6.38 18.85
N GLU A 185 -32.40 -6.20 20.10
CA GLU A 185 -32.97 -6.86 21.29
C GLU A 185 -34.44 -6.52 21.52
N SER A 186 -34.86 -5.31 21.14
CA SER A 186 -36.22 -4.82 21.32
C SER A 186 -37.22 -5.37 20.29
N VAL A 187 -36.73 -6.08 19.26
CA VAL A 187 -37.56 -6.57 18.16
C VAL A 187 -38.28 -7.86 18.56
N PRO A 188 -39.63 -7.92 18.48
CA PRO A 188 -40.38 -9.09 18.91
C PRO A 188 -40.17 -10.32 18.00
N ASP A 189 -39.90 -10.13 16.71
CA ASP A 189 -39.72 -11.23 15.76
C ASP A 189 -38.42 -12.02 16.01
N ARG A 190 -38.56 -13.34 16.17
CA ARG A 190 -37.45 -14.28 16.35
C ARG A 190 -36.61 -14.44 15.08
N ARG A 191 -37.21 -14.34 13.89
CA ARG A 191 -36.51 -14.55 12.61
C ARG A 191 -35.50 -13.44 12.35
N ILE A 192 -35.90 -12.19 12.58
CA ILE A 192 -35.04 -11.01 12.44
C ILE A 192 -33.88 -11.09 13.43
N ARG A 193 -34.15 -11.40 14.69
CA ARG A 193 -33.12 -11.57 15.73
C ARG A 193 -32.11 -12.66 15.37
N SER A 194 -32.58 -13.84 14.96
CA SER A 194 -31.68 -14.93 14.55
C SER A 194 -30.80 -14.55 13.35
N THR A 195 -31.35 -13.79 12.39
CA THR A 195 -30.62 -13.38 11.19
C THR A 195 -29.54 -12.36 11.54
N ILE A 196 -29.87 -11.36 12.37
CA ILE A 196 -28.91 -10.37 12.88
C ILE A 196 -27.78 -11.07 13.65
N SER A 197 -28.10 -12.03 14.52
CA SER A 197 -27.07 -12.76 15.27
C SER A 197 -26.10 -13.51 14.35
N ILE A 198 -26.57 -14.08 13.23
CA ILE A 198 -25.71 -14.74 12.24
C ILE A 198 -24.81 -13.72 11.54
N ILE A 199 -25.36 -12.56 11.17
CA ILE A 199 -24.60 -11.47 10.54
C ILE A 199 -23.53 -10.96 11.49
N MET A 200 -23.85 -10.74 12.77
CA MET A 200 -22.87 -10.35 13.78
C MET A 200 -21.80 -11.42 13.97
N LEU A 201 -22.17 -12.70 14.02
CA LEU A 201 -21.22 -13.80 14.17
C LEU A 201 -20.22 -13.84 12.99
N ARG A 202 -20.70 -13.58 11.77
CA ARG A 202 -19.85 -13.42 10.58
C ARG A 202 -18.96 -12.18 10.69
N ALA A 203 -19.50 -11.07 11.19
CA ALA A 203 -18.77 -9.81 11.34
C ALA A 203 -17.71 -9.81 12.46
N ILE A 204 -17.71 -10.82 13.33
CA ILE A 204 -16.61 -11.05 14.29
C ILE A 204 -15.32 -11.48 13.58
N GLN A 205 -15.39 -12.06 12.37
CA GLN A 205 -14.18 -12.36 11.61
C GLN A 205 -13.51 -11.05 11.19
N PRO A 206 -12.29 -10.77 11.68
CA PRO A 206 -11.64 -9.50 11.41
C PRO A 206 -11.36 -9.38 9.91
N VAL A 207 -11.76 -8.25 9.32
CA VAL A 207 -11.38 -7.87 7.95
C VAL A 207 -9.93 -7.38 7.99
N ALA A 208 -9.02 -8.29 8.27
CA ALA A 208 -7.60 -8.01 8.29
C ALA A 208 -6.98 -8.55 7.01
N LEU A 209 -6.18 -7.73 6.31
CA LEU A 209 -5.36 -8.23 5.22
C LEU A 209 -4.29 -9.15 5.79
N ARG A 210 -4.50 -10.46 5.69
CA ARG A 210 -3.52 -11.47 6.11
C ARG A 210 -2.65 -11.85 4.93
N THR A 211 -1.39 -11.42 4.91
CA THR A 211 -0.42 -12.01 3.96
C THR A 211 -0.06 -13.44 4.38
N LEU A 212 0.77 -14.13 3.58
CA LEU A 212 1.11 -15.55 3.78
C LEU A 212 1.74 -15.78 5.16
N PHE A 213 2.40 -14.76 5.72
CA PHE A 213 3.16 -14.89 6.96
C PHE A 213 2.73 -13.91 8.07
N ARG A 214 2.13 -12.75 7.74
CA ARG A 214 1.72 -11.74 8.74
C ARG A 214 0.51 -10.90 8.29
N THR A 215 -0.23 -10.33 9.23
CA THR A 215 -1.24 -9.31 8.93
C THR A 215 -0.56 -8.02 8.51
N VAL A 216 -0.92 -7.47 7.35
CA VAL A 216 -0.39 -6.16 6.91
C VAL A 216 -1.04 -5.11 7.80
N CYS A 217 -0.29 -4.55 8.74
CA CYS A 217 -0.76 -3.53 9.66
C CYS A 217 0.36 -2.56 10.01
N LEU A 218 0.02 -1.46 10.67
CA LEU A 218 1.00 -0.46 11.08
C LEU A 218 2.08 -1.03 12.01
N GLU A 219 1.74 -2.02 12.84
CA GLU A 219 2.71 -2.73 13.68
C GLU A 219 3.75 -3.48 12.83
N THR A 220 3.34 -4.12 11.72
CA THR A 220 4.32 -4.76 10.82
C THR A 220 5.25 -3.76 10.14
N LEU A 221 4.78 -2.55 9.86
CA LEU A 221 5.64 -1.48 9.35
C LEU A 221 6.66 -1.06 10.41
N ALA A 222 6.24 -0.91 11.67
CA ALA A 222 7.14 -0.58 12.77
C ALA A 222 8.21 -1.67 12.98
N ASP A 223 7.82 -2.94 12.94
CA ASP A 223 8.73 -4.09 12.97
C ASP A 223 9.76 -4.03 11.83
N VAL A 224 9.31 -3.74 10.61
CA VAL A 224 10.17 -3.62 9.42
C VAL A 224 11.18 -2.49 9.61
N LEU A 225 10.74 -1.31 10.07
CA LEU A 225 11.61 -0.17 10.33
C LEU A 225 12.63 -0.47 11.43
N GLN A 226 12.23 -1.19 12.48
CA GLN A 226 13.13 -1.61 13.55
C GLN A 226 14.18 -2.60 13.03
N GLN A 227 13.80 -3.54 12.18
CA GLN A 227 14.73 -4.47 11.54
C GLN A 227 15.70 -3.76 10.59
N SER A 228 15.21 -2.82 9.77
CA SER A 228 16.06 -1.97 8.94
C SER A 228 17.08 -1.20 9.76
N TYR A 229 16.66 -0.61 10.89
CA TYR A 229 17.56 0.13 11.76
C TYR A 229 18.61 -0.78 12.41
N ALA A 230 18.24 -2.00 12.81
CA ALA A 230 19.19 -2.98 13.34
C ALA A 230 20.22 -3.39 12.28
N LEU A 231 19.79 -3.65 11.04
CA LEU A 231 20.68 -3.93 9.91
C LEU A 231 21.62 -2.76 9.62
N PHE A 232 21.08 -1.54 9.62
CA PHE A 232 21.88 -0.33 9.45
C PHE A 232 22.97 -0.21 10.52
N ASN A 233 22.63 -0.40 11.79
CA ASN A 233 23.62 -0.36 12.88
C ASN A 233 24.69 -1.43 12.72
N LEU A 234 24.31 -2.63 12.28
CA LEU A 234 25.25 -3.72 12.01
C LEU A 234 26.22 -3.34 10.88
N MET A 235 25.72 -2.83 9.76
CA MET A 235 26.55 -2.33 8.66
C MET A 235 27.53 -1.24 9.13
N ASN A 236 27.04 -0.27 9.90
CA ASN A 236 27.87 0.80 10.44
C ASN A 236 28.93 0.27 11.43
N SER A 237 28.62 -0.78 12.19
CA SER A 237 29.56 -1.41 13.13
C SER A 237 30.65 -2.25 12.45
N MET A 238 30.35 -2.90 11.31
CA MET A 238 31.35 -3.68 10.57
C MET A 238 32.35 -2.80 9.80
N TRP A 239 32.00 -1.54 9.57
CA TRP A 239 32.82 -0.60 8.82
C TRP A 239 33.78 0.22 9.71
N LYS A 240 33.57 0.25 11.03
CA LYS A 240 34.52 0.82 12.01
C LYS A 240 35.61 -0.17 12.36
#